data_AF-A0A933BW39-F1
#
_entry.id   AF-A0A933BW39-F1
#
_cell.length_a   1.000
_cell.length_b   1.000
_cell.length_c   1.000
_cell.angle_alpha   90.00
_cell.angle_beta   90.00
_cell.angle_gamma   90.00
#
_symmetry.space_group_name_H-M   'P 1'
#
loop_
_entity.id
_entity.type
_entity.pdbx_description
1 polymer ?
#
loop_
_entity_poly.entity_id
_entity_poly.type
_entity_poly.pdbx_seq_one_letter_code
_entity_poly.pdbx_strand_id
1 'polypeptide(L)' 'LVLWEGEGGLQLRALDAAALRSRPAVLVVGPEGGLDATEVAALREAGFTLLTLGPRILRAETAPLAALAVLQFLAGDLG' A
#
# COMPACT_ATOMS: atom_id res chain seq x y z
N LEU A 1 -2.16 0.34 -5.70
CA LEU A 1 -2.05 0.39 -4.21
C LEU A 1 -1.16 1.57 -3.85
N VAL A 2 -1.52 2.35 -2.83
CA VAL A 2 -0.70 3.48 -2.35
C VAL A 2 -0.59 3.43 -0.84
N LEU A 3 0.63 3.50 -0.30
CA LEU A 3 0.84 3.59 1.15
C LEU A 3 0.53 5.00 1.63
N TRP A 4 -0.33 5.08 2.66
CA TRP A 4 -0.81 6.34 3.19
C TRP A 4 -0.67 6.40 4.71
N GLU A 5 -0.12 7.50 5.19
CA GLU A 5 0.10 7.78 6.61
C GLU A 5 -1.09 8.45 7.30
N GLY A 6 -2.00 9.06 6.53
CA GLY A 6 -3.21 9.66 7.05
C GLY A 6 -4.35 8.66 7.29
N GLU A 7 -5.51 9.17 7.67
CA GLU A 7 -6.67 8.35 7.98
C GLU A 7 -7.33 7.71 6.76
N GLY A 8 -8.07 6.61 7.00
CA GLY A 8 -8.91 5.96 5.99
C GLY A 8 -8.19 5.01 5.03
N GLY A 9 -6.94 4.63 5.31
CA GLY A 9 -6.24 3.56 4.60
C GLY A 9 -6.80 2.18 4.96
N LEU A 10 -6.98 1.31 3.96
CA LEU A 10 -7.31 -0.09 4.17
C LEU A 10 -6.11 -0.83 4.75
N GLN A 11 -6.33 -1.69 5.74
CA GLN A 11 -5.24 -2.54 6.24
C GLN A 11 -4.85 -3.56 5.18
N LEU A 12 -3.54 -3.78 4.97
CA LEU A 12 -3.07 -4.72 3.94
C LEU A 12 -3.69 -6.12 4.06
N ARG A 13 -3.91 -6.61 5.28
CA ARG A 13 -4.52 -7.93 5.53
C ARG A 13 -5.97 -8.05 5.08
N ALA A 14 -6.65 -6.93 4.80
CA ALA A 14 -8.02 -6.89 4.33
C ALA A 14 -8.13 -6.90 2.79
N LEU A 15 -7.00 -6.92 2.09
CA LEU A 15 -6.99 -7.07 0.64
C LEU A 15 -7.44 -8.48 0.23
N ASP A 16 -8.22 -8.55 -0.84
CA ASP A 16 -8.63 -9.81 -1.44
C ASP A 16 -7.44 -10.43 -2.20
N ALA A 17 -6.94 -11.55 -1.66
CA ALA A 17 -5.83 -12.30 -2.25
C ALA A 17 -6.15 -12.86 -3.65
N ALA A 18 -7.40 -13.24 -3.93
CA ALA A 18 -7.78 -13.72 -5.26
C ALA A 18 -7.73 -12.58 -6.28
N ALA A 19 -8.22 -11.39 -5.91
CA ALA A 19 -8.10 -10.19 -6.74
C ALA A 19 -6.63 -9.82 -6.99
N LEU A 20 -5.77 -9.89 -5.97
CA LEU A 20 -4.33 -9.62 -6.11
C LEU A 20 -3.61 -10.60 -7.05
N ARG A 21 -4.01 -11.88 -7.07
CA ARG A 21 -3.43 -12.88 -7.98
C ARG A 21 -3.92 -12.75 -9.43
N SER A 22 -5.05 -12.09 -9.65
CA SER A 22 -5.68 -12.02 -10.98
C SER A 22 -4.94 -11.12 -11.98
N ARG A 23 -4.09 -10.20 -11.50
CA ARG A 23 -3.38 -9.22 -12.34
C ARG A 23 -2.16 -8.64 -11.63
N PRO A 24 -1.18 -8.08 -12.35
CA PRO A 24 -0.08 -7.33 -11.75
C PRO A 24 -0.58 -6.18 -10.87
N ALA A 25 0.09 -5.94 -9.75
CA ALA A 25 -0.20 -4.83 -8.85
C ALA A 25 0.88 -3.75 -8.97
N VAL A 26 0.46 -2.49 -8.88
CA VAL A 26 1.36 -1.33 -8.73
C VAL A 26 1.28 -0.85 -7.29
N LEU A 27 2.43 -0.73 -6.62
CA LEU A 27 2.55 -0.16 -5.28
C LEU A 27 3.26 1.20 -5.39
N VAL A 28 2.59 2.26 -4.93
CA VAL A 28 3.13 3.61 -4.81
C VAL A 28 3.54 3.85 -3.36
N VAL A 29 4.77 4.35 -3.20
CA VAL A 29 5.35 4.70 -1.91
C VAL A 29 5.89 6.12 -2.03
N GLY A 30 5.48 6.97 -1.09
CA GLY A 30 5.95 8.36 -1.04
C GLY A 30 7.40 8.48 -0.59
N PRO A 31 8.03 9.65 -0.82
CA PRO A 31 9.33 9.98 -0.24
C PRO A 31 9.23 10.14 1.29
N GLU A 32 10.35 10.45 1.95
CA GLU A 32 10.42 10.65 3.41
C GLU A 32 9.47 11.75 3.92
N GLY A 33 9.14 12.73 3.07
CA GLY A 33 8.16 13.79 3.37
C GLY A 33 6.70 13.39 3.16
N GLY A 34 6.42 12.13 2.81
CA GLY A 34 5.07 11.66 2.49
C GLY A 34 4.59 12.10 1.11
N LEU A 35 3.31 11.82 0.84
CA LEU A 35 2.59 12.31 -0.33
C LEU A 35 1.69 13.47 0.10
N ASP A 36 1.54 14.48 -0.75
CA ASP A 36 0.55 15.53 -0.50
C ASP A 36 -0.88 14.99 -0.64
N ALA A 37 -1.83 15.59 0.07
CA ALA A 37 -3.24 15.22 -0.01
C ALA A 37 -3.79 15.29 -1.45
N THR A 38 -3.29 16.22 -2.26
CA THR A 38 -3.64 16.36 -3.69
C THR A 38 -3.11 15.21 -4.55
N GLU A 39 -1.89 14.74 -4.30
CA GLU A 39 -1.32 13.56 -4.97
C GLU A 39 -2.10 12.30 -4.62
N VAL A 40 -2.47 12.15 -3.36
CA VAL A 40 -3.30 11.04 -2.87
C VAL A 40 -4.70 11.07 -3.47
N ALA A 41 -5.30 12.25 -3.59
CA ALA A 41 -6.60 12.41 -4.24
C ALA A 41 -6.52 11.99 -5.71
N ALA A 42 -5.50 12.44 -6.44
CA ALA A 42 -5.29 12.05 -7.83
C ALA A 42 -5.07 10.53 -8.00
N LEU A 43 -4.32 9.90 -7.09
CA LEU A 43 -4.13 8.44 -7.08
C LEU A 43 -5.45 7.71 -6.81
N ARG A 44 -6.26 8.18 -5.87
CA ARG A 44 -7.61 7.65 -5.62
C ARG A 44 -8.49 7.73 -6.86
N GLU A 45 -8.52 8.88 -7.52
CA GLU A 45 -9.26 9.09 -8.77
C GLU A 45 -8.78 8.17 -9.90
N ALA A 46 -7.47 7.90 -9.95
CA ALA A 46 -6.87 6.91 -10.85
C ALA A 46 -7.13 5.45 -10.46
N GLY A 47 -7.93 5.19 -9.42
CA GLY A 47 -8.32 3.84 -8.98
C GLY A 47 -7.37 3.17 -8.00
N PHE A 48 -6.42 3.91 -7.41
CA PHE A 48 -5.54 3.35 -6.38
C PHE A 48 -6.27 3.20 -5.05
N THR A 49 -6.14 2.02 -4.45
CA THR A 49 -6.56 1.78 -3.06
C THR A 49 -5.51 2.31 -2.09
N LEU A 50 -5.95 3.15 -1.16
CA LEU A 50 -5.13 3.60 -0.02
C LEU A 50 -4.94 2.48 0.98
N LEU A 51 -3.70 2.33 1.43
CA LEU A 51 -3.28 1.28 2.35
C LEU A 51 -2.61 1.87 3.58
N THR A 52 -2.86 1.25 4.72
CA THR A 52 -2.11 1.48 5.96
C THR A 52 -1.36 0.21 6.39
N LEU A 53 -0.13 0.40 6.89
CA LEU A 53 0.69 -0.65 7.51
C LEU A 53 0.49 -0.73 9.03
N GLY A 54 -0.56 -0.10 9.55
CA GLY A 54 -0.89 -0.05 10.98
C GLY A 54 -0.60 1.32 11.59
N PRO A 55 -0.64 1.43 12.93
CA PRO A 55 -0.63 2.71 13.63
C PRO A 55 0.76 3.38 13.71
N ARG A 56 1.82 2.71 13.25
CA ARG A 56 3.19 3.21 13.33
C ARG A 56 3.60 3.75 11.97
N ILE A 57 4.08 4.98 11.96
CA ILE A 57 4.77 5.54 10.79
C ILE A 57 6.09 4.81 10.62
N LEU A 58 6.24 4.14 9.48
CA LEU A 58 7.48 3.47 9.11
C LEU A 58 8.37 4.45 8.33
N ARG A 59 9.68 4.25 8.40
CA ARG A 59 10.63 4.97 7.56
C ARG A 59 10.42 4.64 6.08
N ALA A 60 10.78 5.57 5.20
CA ALA A 60 10.55 5.45 3.76
C ALA A 60 11.20 4.20 3.14
N GLU A 61 12.29 3.70 3.71
CA GLU A 61 12.98 2.49 3.24
C GLU A 61 12.33 1.21 3.79
N THR A 62 11.71 1.28 4.96
CA THR A 62 11.08 0.12 5.64
C THR A 62 9.66 -0.14 5.14
N ALA A 63 8.89 0.92 4.90
CA ALA A 63 7.52 0.84 4.41
C ALA A 63 7.34 -0.02 3.14
N PRO A 64 8.13 0.15 2.06
CA PRO A 64 8.00 -0.65 0.84
C PRO A 64 8.32 -2.12 1.11
N LEU A 65 9.37 -2.41 1.88
CA LEU A 65 9.80 -3.78 2.17
C LEU A 65 8.73 -4.52 3.00
N ALA A 66 8.17 -3.87 4.01
CA ALA A 66 7.10 -4.45 4.82
C ALA A 66 5.83 -4.72 3.97
N ALA A 67 5.44 -3.76 3.12
CA ALA A 67 4.29 -3.92 2.25
C ALA A 67 4.48 -5.07 1.25
N LEU A 68 5.64 -5.13 0.59
CA LEU A 68 5.96 -6.20 -0.35
C LEU A 68 5.99 -7.57 0.32
N ALA A 69 6.59 -7.69 1.51
CA ALA A 69 6.60 -8.96 2.25
C ALA A 69 5.18 -9.46 2.54
N VAL A 70 4.27 -8.57 2.97
CA VAL A 70 2.88 -8.91 3.23
C VAL A 70 2.12 -9.25 1.94
N LEU A 71 2.30 -8.48 0.87
CA LEU A 71 1.66 -8.76 -0.42
C LEU A 71 2.10 -10.11 -0.99
N GLN A 72 3.41 -10.42 -0.93
CA GLN A 72 3.94 -11.70 -1.34
C GLN A 72 3.45 -12.84 -0.44
N PHE A 73 3.29 -12.60 0.87
CA PHE A 73 2.70 -13.58 1.78
C PHE A 73 1.23 -13.89 1.46
N LEU A 74 0.45 -12.88 1.08
CA LEU A 74 -0.98 -13.05 0.79
C LEU A 74 -1.25 -13.63 -0.61
N ALA A 75 -0.44 -13.24 -1.59
CA ALA A 75 -0.77 -13.41 -3.01
C ALA A 75 0.43 -13.77 -3.90
N GLY A 76 1.64 -13.88 -3.36
CA GLY A 76 2.85 -14.26 -4.09
C GLY A 76 3.42 -15.58 -3.59
N ASP A 77 4.76 -15.67 -3.62
CA ASP A 77 5.50 -16.92 -3.39
C ASP A 77 6.14 -17.02 -2.00
N LEU A 78 5.93 -16.03 -1.12
CA LEU A 78 6.40 -16.11 0.27
C LEU A 78 5.31 -16.79 1.10
N GLY A 79 5.65 -17.80 1.90
CA GLY A 79 4.69 -18.57 2.71
C GLY A 79 4.99 -20.07 2.67
#